data_AF-A0A4Q2XZI5-F1
#
_entry.id   AF-A0A4Q2XZI5-F1
#
_cell.length_a   1.000
_cell.length_b   1.000
_cell.length_c   1.000
_cell.angle_alpha   90.00
_cell.angle_beta   90.00
_cell.angle_gamma   90.00
#
_symmetry.space_group_name_H-M   'P 1'
#
loop_
_entity.id
_entity.type
_entity.pdbx_description
1 polymer ?
#
loop_
_entity_poly.entity_id
_entity_poly.type
_entity_poly.pdbx_seq_one_letter_code
_entity_poly.pdbx_strand_id
1 'polypeptide(L)'
;MPVMKRLAFLCLSLVSATPLWSQQEPTESNTVSSKAETIVELDCFVGGSSVWKITPADVESTFKKRGFAWLDEGKKTRGIIRPRGLFLKIVKGPEQISVTDYERTRHQLTLFGNPVYEATLEFSSDKLAAVNISIWNKGDAEQSLAKGIYDEMVKRTVASLDTALKVRGRDMGKDNSGAAKISRWRWETADTLAQLEHSSGRDEYRDFAADFIRLRLAPKGVKMDSTAAPSRLALGNLATRVKKTPEGDVYVDSVPMVDQGEKGYCAVASTERVMRYYGIQVDQHELAKAADTSQYGTRPQDFEDALHRLQGRFKIRVRDLITFDQRDYERIVANYNREAKKAGGRQWEPNMYYFEFNPDIMREARCRGGAFEKFRGLIVNATSRGVPLLWALSLGRYPETGHENPQGGGGHMRTIIGYNSKTDEVIFTDSWGAGHELKRMKGRDACAATNGLYLVEPSAN
;
A
#
# COMPACT_ATOMS: atom_id res chain seq x y z
N MET A 1 28.50 33.61 12.45
CA MET A 1 27.42 33.95 11.50
C MET A 1 28.06 34.68 10.33
N PRO A 2 27.88 34.19 9.09
CA PRO A 2 26.63 34.43 8.38
C PRO A 2 26.04 33.21 7.63
N VAL A 3 24.70 33.18 7.68
CA VAL A 3 23.70 32.75 6.68
C VAL A 3 23.81 31.35 6.05
N MET A 4 23.00 30.44 6.62
CA MET A 4 22.53 29.18 6.03
C MET A 4 21.99 29.39 4.61
N LYS A 5 22.60 28.72 3.62
CA LYS A 5 21.91 28.34 2.39
C LYS A 5 21.43 26.90 2.56
N ARG A 6 20.11 26.72 2.72
CA ARG A 6 19.45 25.42 2.55
C ARG A 6 19.59 25.03 1.07
N LEU A 7 20.49 24.11 0.75
CA LEU A 7 20.42 23.40 -0.52
C LEU A 7 19.29 22.38 -0.40
N ALA A 8 18.24 22.57 -1.20
CA ALA A 8 17.20 21.58 -1.43
C ALA A 8 17.86 20.33 -2.05
N PHE A 9 17.71 19.18 -1.39
CA PHE A 9 18.11 17.89 -1.96
C PHE A 9 17.14 17.51 -3.06
N LEU A 10 17.62 17.72 -4.28
CA LEU A 10 17.00 17.28 -5.52
C LEU A 10 17.14 15.75 -5.60
N CYS A 11 16.15 15.02 -5.05
CA CYS A 11 15.80 13.72 -5.62
C CYS A 11 15.19 14.00 -7.00
N LEU A 12 16.04 14.27 -7.99
CA LEU A 12 15.58 14.51 -9.34
C LEU A 12 15.29 13.16 -9.99
N SER A 13 14.02 12.75 -9.87
CA SER A 13 13.35 11.99 -10.92
C SER A 13 13.64 12.67 -12.25
N LEU A 14 14.18 11.93 -13.21
CA LEU A 14 14.25 12.36 -14.61
C LEU A 14 12.83 12.67 -15.10
N VAL A 15 12.46 13.94 -15.08
CA VAL A 15 11.44 14.50 -15.97
C VAL A 15 12.18 15.52 -16.81
N SER A 16 12.37 15.20 -18.08
CA SER A 16 12.85 16.14 -19.08
C SER A 16 11.88 17.33 -19.14
N ALA A 17 12.32 18.49 -18.68
CA ALA A 17 11.57 19.73 -18.81
C ALA A 17 11.71 20.26 -20.24
N THR A 18 10.66 20.15 -21.04
CA THR A 18 10.36 21.09 -22.11
C THR A 18 9.31 22.09 -21.59
N PRO A 19 9.52 23.41 -21.72
CA PRO A 19 8.52 24.41 -21.35
C PRO A 19 7.51 24.59 -22.48
N LEU A 20 6.34 25.14 -22.13
CA LEU A 20 5.13 25.35 -22.92
C LEU A 20 4.21 24.12 -23.03
N TRP A 21 3.33 23.96 -22.03
CA TRP A 21 1.92 23.75 -22.31
C TRP A 21 1.09 24.61 -21.36
N SER A 22 0.12 25.32 -21.95
CA SER A 22 -0.89 26.10 -21.26
C SER A 22 -1.62 25.24 -20.22
N GLN A 23 -2.00 25.86 -19.10
CA GLN A 23 -3.03 25.35 -18.19
C GLN A 23 -4.30 24.99 -18.98
N GLN A 24 -4.42 23.75 -19.40
CA GLN A 24 -5.69 23.12 -19.68
C GLN A 24 -5.95 22.20 -18.49
N GLU A 25 -7.02 22.46 -17.74
CA GLU A 25 -7.46 21.51 -16.71
C GLU A 25 -7.65 20.14 -17.38
N PRO A 26 -6.85 19.13 -17.02
CA PRO A 26 -7.07 17.79 -17.52
C PRO A 26 -8.38 17.29 -16.90
N THR A 27 -9.45 17.24 -17.69
CA THR A 27 -10.77 16.81 -17.25
C THR A 27 -10.94 15.34 -17.60
N GLU A 28 -10.71 14.45 -16.64
CA GLU A 28 -11.16 13.08 -16.79
C GLU A 28 -12.70 13.11 -16.82
N SER A 29 -13.29 12.80 -17.98
CA SER A 29 -14.72 12.48 -18.05
C SER A 29 -14.88 11.08 -17.48
N ASN A 30 -15.61 10.93 -16.38
CA ASN A 30 -15.81 9.63 -15.74
C ASN A 30 -16.85 8.79 -16.50
N THR A 31 -16.54 8.45 -17.75
CA THR A 31 -17.41 7.74 -18.69
C THR A 31 -16.90 6.32 -18.93
N VAL A 32 -17.82 5.40 -19.20
CA VAL A 32 -17.49 4.01 -19.58
C VAL A 32 -16.65 4.07 -20.86
N SER A 33 -15.49 3.43 -20.85
CA SER A 33 -14.55 3.46 -21.97
C SER A 33 -15.13 2.65 -23.13
N SER A 34 -15.15 3.23 -24.34
CA SER A 34 -15.53 2.51 -25.55
C SER A 34 -14.58 1.34 -25.90
N LYS A 35 -13.44 1.25 -25.21
CA LYS A 35 -12.43 0.18 -25.35
C LYS A 35 -12.60 -0.98 -24.36
N ALA A 36 -13.59 -0.93 -23.46
CA ALA A 36 -13.81 -2.00 -22.49
C ALA A 36 -14.45 -3.23 -23.17
N GLU A 37 -13.81 -4.40 -23.07
CA GLU A 37 -14.33 -5.64 -23.67
C GLU A 37 -15.47 -6.27 -22.84
N THR A 38 -15.51 -6.00 -21.53
CA THR A 38 -16.55 -6.52 -20.63
C THR A 38 -16.82 -5.52 -19.49
N ILE A 39 -18.09 -5.28 -19.19
CA ILE A 39 -18.52 -4.48 -18.04
C ILE A 39 -18.79 -5.43 -16.86
N VAL A 40 -18.23 -5.12 -15.70
CA VAL A 40 -18.44 -5.88 -14.45
C VAL A 40 -19.20 -4.99 -13.47
N GLU A 41 -20.50 -5.23 -13.35
CA GLU A 41 -21.38 -4.46 -12.48
C GLU A 41 -21.25 -4.91 -11.01
N LEU A 42 -21.07 -3.94 -10.11
CA LEU A 42 -20.92 -4.14 -8.68
C LEU A 42 -22.20 -3.85 -7.89
N ASP A 43 -23.30 -3.50 -8.57
CA ASP A 43 -24.59 -3.14 -7.98
C ASP A 43 -25.16 -4.25 -7.08
N CYS A 44 -24.80 -5.51 -7.38
CA CYS A 44 -25.18 -6.67 -6.56
C CYS A 44 -24.71 -6.57 -5.11
N PHE A 45 -23.66 -5.79 -4.80
CA PHE A 45 -23.17 -5.57 -3.45
C PHE A 45 -23.93 -4.49 -2.67
N VAL A 46 -24.87 -3.79 -3.31
CA VAL A 46 -25.62 -2.67 -2.72
C VAL A 46 -27.11 -3.01 -2.47
N GLY A 47 -27.47 -4.30 -2.55
CA GLY A 47 -28.87 -4.77 -2.47
C GLY A 47 -29.29 -5.51 -1.19
N GLY A 48 -29.95 -4.83 -0.25
CA GLY A 48 -30.75 -5.44 0.83
C GLY A 48 -30.05 -6.52 1.70
N SER A 49 -30.82 -7.32 2.44
CA SER A 49 -30.27 -8.37 3.33
C SER A 49 -29.59 -9.53 2.61
N SER A 50 -29.90 -9.74 1.32
CA SER A 50 -29.34 -10.85 0.54
C SER A 50 -27.83 -10.72 0.34
N VAL A 51 -27.30 -9.50 0.29
CA VAL A 51 -25.84 -9.23 0.19
C VAL A 51 -25.07 -9.95 1.30
N TRP A 52 -25.58 -9.92 2.53
CA TRP A 52 -24.91 -10.49 3.70
C TRP A 52 -25.05 -12.02 3.80
N LYS A 53 -25.71 -12.65 2.81
CA LYS A 53 -25.75 -14.11 2.65
C LYS A 53 -24.76 -14.62 1.61
N ILE A 54 -24.12 -13.73 0.86
CA ILE A 54 -23.10 -14.07 -0.15
C ILE A 54 -21.94 -14.79 0.54
N THR A 55 -21.59 -15.97 0.02
CA THR A 55 -20.46 -16.79 0.46
C THR A 55 -19.21 -16.53 -0.38
N PRO A 56 -18.01 -16.92 0.08
CA PRO A 56 -16.82 -17.01 -0.75
C PRO A 56 -17.03 -17.74 -2.08
N ALA A 57 -17.79 -18.85 -2.07
CA ALA A 57 -18.06 -19.65 -3.26
C ALA A 57 -18.95 -18.91 -4.28
N ASP A 58 -19.93 -18.12 -3.82
CA ASP A 58 -20.77 -17.30 -4.69
C ASP A 58 -19.95 -16.23 -5.43
N VAL A 59 -19.00 -15.60 -4.72
CA VAL A 59 -18.11 -14.60 -5.31
C VAL A 59 -17.12 -15.23 -6.28
N GLU A 60 -16.50 -16.36 -5.91
CA GLU A 60 -15.61 -17.08 -6.82
C GLU A 60 -16.34 -17.49 -8.10
N SER A 61 -17.54 -18.08 -7.99
CA SER A 61 -18.29 -18.53 -9.17
C SER A 61 -18.69 -17.37 -10.09
N THR A 62 -19.02 -16.21 -9.52
CA THR A 62 -19.49 -15.04 -10.26
C THR A 62 -18.34 -14.20 -10.84
N PHE A 63 -17.29 -13.95 -10.05
CA PHE A 63 -16.29 -12.92 -10.35
C PHE A 63 -14.88 -13.45 -10.65
N LYS A 64 -14.58 -14.74 -10.47
CA LYS A 64 -13.21 -15.28 -10.72
C LYS A 64 -12.69 -15.04 -12.13
N LYS A 65 -13.58 -15.04 -13.13
CA LYS A 65 -13.24 -14.70 -14.54
C LYS A 65 -13.51 -13.23 -14.88
N ARG A 66 -13.80 -12.40 -13.88
CA ARG A 66 -14.19 -10.98 -13.99
C ARG A 66 -13.36 -10.11 -13.05
N GLY A 67 -12.09 -10.48 -12.85
CA GLY A 67 -11.13 -9.68 -12.08
C GLY A 67 -11.09 -9.92 -10.57
N PHE A 68 -11.77 -10.95 -10.05
CA PHE A 68 -11.66 -11.33 -8.64
C PHE A 68 -10.41 -12.17 -8.35
N ALA A 69 -9.73 -11.85 -7.26
CA ALA A 69 -8.66 -12.65 -6.67
C ALA A 69 -8.74 -12.61 -5.14
N TRP A 70 -8.31 -13.69 -4.48
CA TRP A 70 -8.09 -13.66 -3.03
C TRP A 70 -6.84 -12.86 -2.70
N LEU A 71 -6.86 -12.07 -1.62
CA LEU A 71 -5.65 -11.39 -1.14
C LEU A 71 -4.72 -12.34 -0.37
N ASP A 72 -5.27 -13.43 0.14
CA ASP A 72 -4.58 -14.54 0.81
C ASP A 72 -5.35 -15.83 0.45
N GLU A 73 -4.81 -16.62 -0.48
CA GLU A 73 -5.45 -17.86 -0.97
C GLU A 73 -5.57 -18.93 0.12
N GLY A 74 -4.71 -18.89 1.13
CA GLY A 74 -4.74 -19.83 2.25
C GLY A 74 -5.86 -19.55 3.25
N LYS A 75 -6.21 -18.27 3.44
CA LYS A 75 -7.23 -17.85 4.42
C LYS A 75 -8.59 -17.55 3.83
N LYS A 76 -8.64 -17.04 2.59
CA LYS A 76 -9.88 -16.66 1.90
C LYS A 76 -10.82 -15.76 2.72
N THR A 77 -10.26 -14.90 3.57
CA THR A 77 -11.02 -13.95 4.39
C THR A 77 -11.16 -12.58 3.72
N ARG A 78 -10.34 -12.29 2.71
CA ARG A 78 -10.37 -11.03 1.98
C ARG A 78 -10.09 -11.26 0.50
N GLY A 79 -10.95 -10.74 -0.36
CA GLY A 79 -10.75 -10.75 -1.80
C GLY A 79 -10.83 -9.36 -2.39
N ILE A 80 -10.38 -9.23 -3.63
CA ILE A 80 -10.38 -7.99 -4.38
C ILE A 80 -10.92 -8.23 -5.78
N ILE A 81 -11.74 -7.32 -6.29
CA ILE A 81 -12.17 -7.24 -7.67
C ILE A 81 -11.49 -6.00 -8.26
N ARG A 82 -10.68 -6.23 -9.28
CA ARG A 82 -10.02 -5.15 -10.05
C ARG A 82 -10.20 -5.40 -11.53
N PRO A 83 -10.13 -4.36 -12.37
CA PRO A 83 -10.09 -4.49 -13.83
C PRO A 83 -8.79 -5.18 -14.35
N ARG A 84 -8.12 -6.01 -13.54
CA ARG A 84 -6.88 -6.68 -13.89
C ARG A 84 -7.16 -7.98 -14.65
N GLY A 85 -6.73 -8.01 -15.90
CA GLY A 85 -6.11 -9.20 -16.47
C GLY A 85 -4.60 -9.12 -16.23
N LEU A 86 -4.08 -9.82 -15.21
CA LEU A 86 -2.64 -10.03 -15.10
C LEU A 86 -2.37 -11.50 -14.76
N PHE A 87 -2.09 -12.29 -15.80
CA PHE A 87 -1.18 -13.43 -15.68
C PHE A 87 0.09 -13.02 -16.44
N LEU A 88 1.18 -12.78 -15.74
CA LEU A 88 2.50 -12.76 -16.36
C LEU A 88 2.77 -14.17 -16.91
N LYS A 89 2.68 -14.35 -18.23
CA LYS A 89 3.24 -15.53 -18.89
C LYS A 89 4.60 -15.15 -19.43
N ILE A 90 5.65 -15.40 -18.65
CA ILE A 90 7.03 -15.31 -19.15
C ILE A 90 7.22 -16.44 -20.16
N VAL A 91 7.44 -16.09 -21.43
CA VAL A 91 8.00 -17.02 -22.42
C VAL A 91 9.52 -16.89 -22.32
N LYS A 92 10.19 -17.89 -21.74
CA LYS A 92 11.66 -17.95 -21.73
C LYS A 92 12.16 -18.34 -23.13
N GLY A 93 12.61 -17.35 -23.89
CA GLY A 93 13.46 -17.54 -25.07
C GLY A 93 14.93 -17.19 -24.75
N PRO A 94 15.91 -17.75 -25.48
CA PRO A 94 17.32 -17.67 -25.10
C PRO A 94 17.95 -16.26 -25.11
N GLU A 95 17.33 -15.23 -25.70
CA GLU A 95 18.00 -13.91 -25.82
C GLU A 95 17.16 -12.64 -25.57
N GLN A 96 15.92 -12.70 -25.08
CA GLN A 96 15.20 -11.46 -24.71
C GLN A 96 14.03 -11.74 -23.77
N ILE A 97 13.97 -10.98 -22.66
CA ILE A 97 12.74 -10.82 -21.88
C ILE A 97 11.86 -9.88 -22.70
N SER A 98 10.86 -10.41 -23.40
CA SER A 98 9.81 -9.56 -23.98
C SER A 98 8.75 -9.30 -22.91
N VAL A 99 8.65 -8.03 -22.48
CA VAL A 99 7.47 -7.52 -21.78
C VAL A 99 6.45 -7.19 -22.86
N THR A 100 5.46 -8.04 -23.10
CA THR A 100 4.33 -7.68 -23.96
C THR A 100 3.41 -6.71 -23.23
N ASP A 101 2.92 -5.71 -23.96
CA ASP A 101 2.03 -4.65 -23.48
C ASP A 101 0.91 -5.15 -22.54
N TYR A 102 0.65 -4.34 -21.51
CA TYR A 102 -0.45 -4.52 -20.58
C TYR A 102 -1.79 -4.45 -21.34
N GLU A 103 -2.53 -5.55 -21.41
CA GLU A 103 -3.95 -5.52 -21.78
C GLU A 103 -4.76 -4.89 -20.63
N ARG A 104 -4.69 -3.56 -20.49
CA ARG A 104 -5.54 -2.75 -19.58
C ARG A 104 -7.04 -2.75 -19.95
N THR A 105 -7.54 -3.70 -20.74
CA THR A 105 -8.80 -3.53 -21.49
C THR A 105 -9.85 -4.64 -21.35
N ARG A 106 -9.65 -5.72 -20.59
CA ARG A 106 -10.67 -6.78 -20.57
C ARG A 106 -11.91 -6.48 -19.72
N HIS A 107 -11.77 -5.77 -18.61
CA HIS A 107 -12.88 -5.53 -17.68
C HIS A 107 -12.92 -4.07 -17.22
N GLN A 108 -14.08 -3.41 -17.31
CA GLN A 108 -14.35 -2.15 -16.62
C GLN A 108 -15.34 -2.40 -15.48
N LEU A 109 -14.97 -2.01 -14.26
CA LEU A 109 -15.87 -2.12 -13.12
C LEU A 109 -16.83 -0.94 -13.12
N THR A 110 -18.09 -1.20 -12.79
CA THR A 110 -19.10 -0.15 -12.67
C THR A 110 -19.93 -0.27 -11.39
N LEU A 111 -20.38 0.88 -10.90
CA LEU A 111 -21.38 1.01 -9.84
C LEU A 111 -22.48 1.98 -10.30
N PHE A 112 -23.71 1.49 -10.43
CA PHE A 112 -24.85 2.21 -11.00
C PHE A 112 -24.55 2.76 -12.40
N GLY A 113 -23.84 1.97 -13.21
CA GLY A 113 -23.37 2.34 -14.55
C GLY A 113 -22.22 3.36 -14.58
N ASN A 114 -21.62 3.71 -13.43
CA ASN A 114 -20.47 4.62 -13.36
C ASN A 114 -19.17 3.84 -13.21
N PRO A 115 -18.07 4.22 -13.89
CA PRO A 115 -16.76 3.64 -13.67
C PRO A 115 -16.31 3.73 -12.20
N VAL A 116 -15.68 2.65 -11.71
CA VAL A 116 -15.00 2.59 -10.41
C VAL A 116 -13.68 1.83 -10.56
N TYR A 117 -12.73 2.02 -9.63
CA TYR A 117 -11.38 1.42 -9.75
C TYR A 117 -11.28 0.01 -9.18
N GLU A 118 -11.83 -0.23 -8.00
CA GLU A 118 -11.71 -1.52 -7.32
C GLU A 118 -12.80 -1.75 -6.28
N ALA A 119 -13.02 -3.02 -5.93
CA ALA A 119 -13.77 -3.40 -4.75
C ALA A 119 -13.02 -4.42 -3.91
N THR A 120 -13.00 -4.24 -2.60
CA THR A 120 -12.51 -5.25 -1.65
C THR A 120 -13.67 -5.84 -0.87
N LEU A 121 -13.60 -7.15 -0.66
CA LEU A 121 -14.62 -7.96 -0.01
C LEU A 121 -14.00 -8.61 1.22
N GLU A 122 -14.60 -8.42 2.39
CA GLU A 122 -14.19 -9.07 3.63
C GLU A 122 -15.23 -10.13 4.03
N PHE A 123 -14.75 -11.30 4.41
CA PHE A 123 -15.58 -12.43 4.81
C PHE A 123 -15.31 -12.81 6.27
N SER A 124 -16.38 -13.13 6.99
CA SER A 124 -16.33 -13.65 8.35
C SER A 124 -17.38 -14.74 8.49
N SER A 125 -17.03 -15.86 9.14
CA SER A 125 -17.94 -16.99 9.34
C SER A 125 -18.61 -17.45 8.03
N ASP A 126 -17.81 -17.54 6.96
CA ASP A 126 -18.20 -17.97 5.61
C ASP A 126 -19.24 -17.07 4.91
N LYS A 127 -19.38 -15.82 5.37
CA LYS A 127 -20.30 -14.83 4.79
C LYS A 127 -19.63 -13.49 4.58
N LEU A 128 -20.13 -12.75 3.61
CA LEU A 128 -19.73 -11.37 3.36
C LEU A 128 -20.00 -10.51 4.61
N ALA A 129 -18.97 -9.84 5.09
CA ALA A 129 -18.97 -9.05 6.31
C ALA A 129 -18.73 -7.56 6.04
N ALA A 130 -18.02 -7.23 4.96
CA ALA A 130 -17.87 -5.86 4.50
C ALA A 130 -17.55 -5.79 3.01
N VAL A 131 -17.96 -4.69 2.39
CA VAL A 131 -17.59 -4.31 1.02
C VAL A 131 -17.03 -2.90 1.05
N ASN A 132 -15.90 -2.67 0.38
CA ASN A 132 -15.36 -1.34 0.15
C ASN A 132 -15.10 -1.16 -1.34
N ILE A 133 -15.75 -0.17 -1.95
CA ILE A 133 -15.64 0.16 -3.37
C ILE A 133 -14.91 1.50 -3.50
N SER A 134 -13.74 1.48 -4.13
CA SER A 134 -13.00 2.68 -4.50
C SER A 134 -13.61 3.24 -5.79
N ILE A 135 -14.48 4.25 -5.63
CA ILE A 135 -15.17 4.89 -6.76
C ILE A 135 -14.16 5.73 -7.54
N TRP A 136 -13.35 6.50 -6.84
CA TRP A 136 -12.25 7.25 -7.42
C TRP A 136 -11.13 7.45 -6.39
N ASN A 137 -9.86 7.42 -6.80
CA ASN A 137 -8.76 7.85 -5.94
C ASN A 137 -7.57 8.34 -6.76
N LYS A 138 -6.80 9.29 -6.20
CA LYS A 138 -5.64 9.89 -6.87
C LYS A 138 -4.48 8.93 -7.18
N GLY A 139 -4.49 7.73 -6.58
CA GLY A 139 -3.44 6.73 -6.78
C GLY A 139 -3.64 5.90 -8.05
N ASP A 140 -4.89 5.58 -8.36
CA ASP A 140 -5.27 4.83 -9.57
C ASP A 140 -5.64 5.75 -10.75
N ALA A 141 -6.01 7.01 -10.49
CA ALA A 141 -6.36 7.96 -11.53
C ALA A 141 -5.14 8.47 -12.30
N GLU A 142 -5.24 8.47 -13.63
CA GLU A 142 -4.18 9.01 -14.51
C GLU A 142 -4.08 10.54 -14.42
N GLN A 143 -5.22 11.19 -14.14
CA GLN A 143 -5.35 12.63 -14.05
C GLN A 143 -6.08 13.04 -12.78
N SER A 144 -5.89 14.28 -12.37
CA SER A 144 -6.60 14.81 -11.20
C SER A 144 -7.99 15.30 -11.58
N LEU A 145 -8.95 15.13 -10.67
CA LEU A 145 -10.31 15.63 -10.91
C LEU A 145 -10.41 17.13 -10.66
N ALA A 146 -11.04 17.82 -11.61
CA ALA A 146 -11.56 19.17 -11.40
C ALA A 146 -12.66 19.15 -10.32
N LYS A 147 -12.76 20.24 -9.55
CA LYS A 147 -13.69 20.33 -8.41
C LYS A 147 -15.14 20.05 -8.81
N GLY A 148 -15.60 20.60 -9.94
CA GLY A 148 -16.97 20.41 -10.41
C GLY A 148 -17.30 18.94 -10.70
N ILE A 149 -16.38 18.23 -11.37
CA ILE A 149 -16.54 16.81 -11.70
C ILE A 149 -16.54 15.96 -10.42
N TYR A 150 -15.65 16.25 -9.48
CA TYR A 150 -15.62 15.58 -8.18
C TYR A 150 -16.94 15.76 -7.40
N ASP A 151 -17.44 17.00 -7.31
CA ASP A 151 -18.68 17.30 -6.61
C ASP A 151 -19.89 16.62 -7.27
N GLU A 152 -19.94 16.59 -8.61
CA GLU A 152 -20.97 15.86 -9.36
C GLU A 152 -20.91 14.35 -9.15
N MET A 153 -19.71 13.77 -9.09
CA MET A 153 -19.52 12.35 -8.84
C MET A 153 -20.05 11.95 -7.46
N VAL A 154 -19.74 12.75 -6.43
CA VAL A 154 -20.30 12.56 -5.09
C VAL A 154 -21.83 12.67 -5.13
N LYS A 155 -22.36 13.76 -5.68
CA LYS A 155 -23.81 14.02 -5.76
C LYS A 155 -24.56 12.91 -6.50
N ARG A 156 -24.04 12.45 -7.63
CA ARG A 156 -24.63 11.35 -8.41
C ARG A 156 -24.63 10.04 -7.61
N THR A 157 -23.53 9.74 -6.93
CA THR A 157 -23.43 8.53 -6.10
C THR A 157 -24.43 8.56 -4.94
N VAL A 158 -24.58 9.70 -4.26
CA VAL A 158 -25.61 9.88 -3.22
C VAL A 158 -27.01 9.61 -3.78
N ALA A 159 -27.35 10.19 -4.93
CA ALA A 159 -28.67 9.99 -5.54
C ALA A 159 -28.93 8.53 -5.95
N SER A 160 -27.91 7.85 -6.48
CA SER A 160 -28.02 6.42 -6.80
C SER A 160 -28.20 5.56 -5.55
N LEU A 161 -27.49 5.88 -4.46
CA LEU A 161 -27.63 5.17 -3.18
C LEU A 161 -29.00 5.39 -2.53
N ASP A 162 -29.54 6.61 -2.59
CA ASP A 162 -30.90 6.90 -2.12
C ASP A 162 -31.93 6.00 -2.82
N THR A 163 -31.77 5.83 -4.13
CA THR A 163 -32.64 4.99 -4.96
C THR A 163 -32.44 3.50 -4.65
N ALA A 164 -31.19 3.03 -4.64
CA ALA A 164 -30.85 1.62 -4.45
C ALA A 164 -31.22 1.10 -3.05
N LEU A 165 -30.96 1.89 -2.01
CA LEU A 165 -31.24 1.53 -0.62
C LEU A 165 -32.65 1.89 -0.16
N LYS A 166 -33.42 2.59 -1.00
CA LYS A 166 -34.81 3.02 -0.73
C LYS A 166 -34.96 3.85 0.56
N VAL A 167 -33.89 4.54 0.97
CA VAL A 167 -33.85 5.45 2.12
C VAL A 167 -32.96 6.64 1.75
N ARG A 168 -33.24 7.83 2.29
CA ARG A 168 -32.40 9.01 2.04
C ARG A 168 -31.15 8.98 2.91
N GLY A 169 -30.01 9.33 2.31
CA GLY A 169 -28.74 9.49 2.99
C GLY A 169 -28.75 10.70 3.92
N ARG A 170 -28.03 10.60 5.04
CA ARG A 170 -27.75 11.70 5.95
C ARG A 170 -26.32 12.18 5.73
N ASP A 171 -26.14 13.49 5.54
CA ASP A 171 -24.83 14.13 5.60
C ASP A 171 -24.38 14.18 7.07
N MET A 172 -23.28 13.50 7.37
CA MET A 172 -22.68 13.43 8.70
C MET A 172 -21.64 14.52 8.92
N GLY A 173 -21.39 15.37 7.92
CA GLY A 173 -20.36 16.39 7.95
C GLY A 173 -18.95 15.82 7.85
N LYS A 174 -17.99 16.51 8.46
CA LYS A 174 -16.56 16.20 8.36
C LYS A 174 -16.05 15.49 9.61
N ASP A 175 -15.32 14.42 9.39
CA ASP A 175 -14.63 13.60 10.39
C ASP A 175 -13.10 13.78 10.23
N ASN A 176 -12.40 13.98 11.34
CA ASN A 176 -10.94 14.13 11.39
C ASN A 176 -10.26 13.12 12.34
N SER A 177 -10.98 12.06 12.73
CA SER A 177 -10.49 10.99 13.61
C SER A 177 -9.60 9.97 12.90
N GLY A 178 -9.67 9.89 11.56
CA GLY A 178 -8.85 9.03 10.70
C GLY A 178 -7.52 9.65 10.25
N ALA A 179 -6.84 9.02 9.29
CA ALA A 179 -5.57 9.54 8.77
C ALA A 179 -5.78 10.76 7.85
N ALA A 180 -6.99 10.92 7.30
CA ALA A 180 -7.40 12.05 6.48
C ALA A 180 -8.62 12.77 7.08
N LYS A 181 -8.92 13.98 6.57
CA LYS A 181 -10.17 14.68 6.84
C LYS A 181 -11.23 14.21 5.83
N ILE A 182 -12.28 13.57 6.31
CA ILE A 182 -13.25 12.86 5.47
C ILE A 182 -14.62 13.52 5.62
N SER A 183 -15.29 13.78 4.50
CA SER A 183 -16.73 14.09 4.49
C SER A 183 -17.52 12.79 4.29
N ARG A 184 -18.64 12.61 5.01
CA ARG A 184 -19.35 11.33 5.05
C ARG A 184 -20.86 11.49 4.84
N TRP A 185 -21.40 10.70 3.93
CA TRP A 185 -22.83 10.42 3.84
C TRP A 185 -23.13 9.03 4.40
N ARG A 186 -24.28 8.84 5.04
CA ARG A 186 -24.66 7.59 5.71
C ARG A 186 -26.08 7.16 5.40
N TRP A 187 -26.25 5.87 5.11
CA TRP A 187 -27.54 5.20 4.95
C TRP A 187 -27.64 4.05 5.94
N GLU A 188 -28.82 3.89 6.54
CA GLU A 188 -29.12 2.78 7.44
C GLU A 188 -30.45 2.17 7.02
N THR A 189 -30.43 0.90 6.62
CA THR A 189 -31.65 0.13 6.32
C THR A 189 -31.97 -0.80 7.49
N ALA A 190 -32.85 -1.79 7.28
CA ALA A 190 -33.06 -2.85 8.25
C ALA A 190 -31.79 -3.70 8.46
N ASP A 191 -31.02 -3.93 7.40
CA ASP A 191 -29.95 -4.94 7.37
C ASP A 191 -28.58 -4.39 6.98
N THR A 192 -28.50 -3.17 6.44
CA THR A 192 -27.27 -2.59 5.88
C THR A 192 -26.95 -1.24 6.49
N LEU A 193 -25.68 -1.04 6.82
CA LEU A 193 -25.05 0.25 7.03
C LEU A 193 -24.16 0.56 5.82
N ALA A 194 -24.42 1.69 5.13
CA ALA A 194 -23.59 2.17 4.04
C ALA A 194 -23.04 3.57 4.34
N GLN A 195 -21.79 3.82 3.94
CA GLN A 195 -21.12 5.10 4.08
C GLN A 195 -20.39 5.48 2.79
N LEU A 196 -20.75 6.61 2.21
CA LEU A 196 -19.97 7.23 1.14
C LEU A 196 -19.02 8.23 1.79
N GLU A 197 -17.73 7.98 1.65
CA GLU A 197 -16.66 8.76 2.25
C GLU A 197 -15.83 9.41 1.15
N HIS A 198 -15.53 10.69 1.30
CA HIS A 198 -14.74 11.41 0.31
C HIS A 198 -13.82 12.45 0.96
N SER A 199 -12.64 12.61 0.40
CA SER A 199 -11.61 13.55 0.85
C SER A 199 -11.10 14.38 -0.31
N SER A 200 -10.92 15.66 -0.03
CA SER A 200 -10.22 16.61 -0.89
C SER A 200 -9.48 17.63 -0.04
N GLY A 201 -8.47 18.26 -0.63
CA GLY A 201 -7.69 19.31 0.01
C GLY A 201 -7.18 20.32 -1.01
N ARG A 202 -5.99 20.82 -0.72
CA ARG A 202 -5.19 21.68 -1.61
C ARG A 202 -3.79 21.08 -1.72
N ASP A 203 -3.08 21.43 -2.76
CA ASP A 203 -1.65 21.15 -2.88
C ASP A 203 -0.87 22.41 -3.28
N GLU A 204 0.44 22.27 -3.52
CA GLU A 204 1.33 23.38 -3.85
C GLU A 204 0.92 24.14 -5.13
N TYR A 205 0.18 23.50 -6.02
CA TYR A 205 -0.16 24.03 -7.35
C TYR A 205 -1.65 24.34 -7.53
N ARG A 206 -2.52 23.82 -6.66
CA ARG A 206 -3.98 23.85 -6.85
C ARG A 206 -4.75 24.18 -5.58
N ASP A 207 -5.74 25.06 -5.74
CA ASP A 207 -6.73 25.38 -4.70
C ASP A 207 -7.72 24.26 -4.42
N PHE A 208 -7.73 23.22 -5.27
CA PHE A 208 -8.49 22.01 -5.07
C PHE A 208 -7.67 20.81 -5.55
N ALA A 209 -7.57 19.79 -4.70
CA ALA A 209 -7.01 18.49 -5.03
C ALA A 209 -7.93 17.41 -4.47
N ALA A 210 -8.55 16.62 -5.34
CA ALA A 210 -9.29 15.44 -4.94
C ALA A 210 -8.33 14.36 -4.42
N ASP A 211 -8.68 13.71 -3.31
CA ASP A 211 -7.88 12.60 -2.76
C ASP A 211 -8.53 11.25 -3.07
N PHE A 212 -9.79 11.06 -2.65
CA PHE A 212 -10.55 9.84 -2.91
C PHE A 212 -12.06 10.02 -2.72
N ILE A 213 -12.84 9.11 -3.33
CA ILE A 213 -14.27 8.84 -3.10
C ILE A 213 -14.40 7.32 -2.96
N ARG A 214 -14.96 6.85 -1.84
CA ARG A 214 -15.15 5.42 -1.57
C ARG A 214 -16.50 5.12 -0.92
N LEU A 215 -17.07 3.97 -1.24
CA LEU A 215 -18.28 3.46 -0.62
C LEU A 215 -17.95 2.26 0.26
N ARG A 216 -18.35 2.31 1.53
CA ARG A 216 -18.21 1.22 2.50
C ARG A 216 -19.59 0.69 2.85
N LEU A 217 -19.75 -0.64 2.83
CA LEU A 217 -20.99 -1.32 3.22
C LEU A 217 -20.67 -2.42 4.24
N ALA A 218 -21.54 -2.60 5.23
CA ALA A 218 -21.50 -3.69 6.20
C ALA A 218 -22.91 -4.03 6.70
N PRO A 219 -23.11 -5.21 7.32
CA PRO A 219 -24.35 -5.49 8.04
C PRO A 219 -24.65 -4.42 9.10
N LYS A 220 -25.94 -4.15 9.32
CA LYS A 220 -26.37 -3.24 10.38
C LYS A 220 -25.86 -3.72 11.74
N GLY A 221 -25.43 -2.77 12.57
CA GLY A 221 -24.88 -3.04 13.91
C GLY A 221 -23.36 -3.18 13.95
N VAL A 222 -22.69 -3.27 12.80
CA VAL A 222 -21.23 -3.15 12.71
C VAL A 222 -20.81 -1.71 12.98
N LYS A 223 -19.81 -1.52 13.85
CA LYS A 223 -19.20 -0.20 14.10
C LYS A 223 -18.25 0.16 12.94
N MET A 224 -18.73 0.95 11.98
CA MET A 224 -17.94 1.38 10.81
C MET A 224 -17.11 2.66 11.07
N ASP A 225 -17.58 3.55 11.93
CA ASP A 225 -16.95 4.86 12.23
C ASP A 225 -15.72 4.80 13.15
N SER A 226 -15.38 3.62 13.67
CA SER A 226 -14.37 3.48 14.71
C SER A 226 -13.01 3.14 14.09
N THR A 227 -12.10 4.11 14.04
CA THR A 227 -10.67 3.87 13.77
C THR A 227 -10.02 2.99 14.86
N ALA A 228 -10.66 2.85 16.01
CA ALA A 228 -10.33 1.87 17.04
C ALA A 228 -11.07 0.55 16.77
N ALA A 229 -10.37 -0.56 16.52
CA ALA A 229 -11.04 -1.86 16.63
C ALA A 229 -11.57 -2.05 18.06
N PRO A 230 -12.70 -2.78 18.21
CA PRO A 230 -13.21 -3.19 19.52
C PRO A 230 -12.20 -3.97 20.36
N SER A 231 -11.17 -4.57 19.74
CA SER A 231 -10.02 -5.18 20.41
C SER A 231 -8.71 -4.82 19.69
N ARG A 232 -8.09 -3.69 20.05
CA ARG A 232 -6.69 -3.46 19.66
C ARG A 232 -5.84 -4.58 20.27
N LEU A 233 -4.96 -5.20 19.49
CA LEU A 233 -4.02 -6.16 20.06
C LEU A 233 -3.15 -5.41 21.07
N ALA A 234 -3.31 -5.74 22.36
CA ALA A 234 -2.44 -5.22 23.40
C ALA A 234 -1.01 -5.72 23.14
N LEU A 235 -0.02 -4.88 23.45
CA LEU A 235 1.40 -5.20 23.25
C LEU A 235 1.78 -6.55 23.92
N GLY A 236 1.19 -6.85 25.08
CA GLY A 236 1.40 -8.10 25.81
C GLY A 236 0.94 -9.36 25.07
N ASN A 237 0.04 -9.24 24.10
CA ASN A 237 -0.51 -10.36 23.34
C ASN A 237 0.19 -10.57 21.98
N LEU A 238 1.12 -9.69 21.58
CA LEU A 238 1.76 -9.81 20.26
C LEU A 238 2.66 -11.04 20.16
N ALA A 239 3.33 -11.43 21.25
CA ALA A 239 4.19 -12.61 21.27
C ALA A 239 3.42 -13.91 20.94
N THR A 240 2.10 -13.97 21.20
CA THR A 240 1.29 -15.15 20.86
C THR A 240 1.02 -15.27 19.36
N ARG A 241 1.33 -14.24 18.57
CA ARG A 241 1.26 -14.25 17.10
C ARG A 241 2.57 -14.71 16.45
N VAL A 242 3.60 -14.99 17.25
CA VAL A 242 4.88 -15.48 16.72
C VAL A 242 4.79 -16.99 16.52
N LYS A 243 4.97 -17.43 15.28
CA LYS A 243 5.15 -18.84 14.92
C LYS A 243 6.64 -19.19 14.89
N LYS A 244 6.94 -20.40 15.34
CA LYS A 244 8.26 -21.01 15.26
C LYS A 244 8.14 -22.34 14.53
N THR A 245 9.03 -22.63 13.59
CA THR A 245 9.01 -23.89 12.84
C THR A 245 10.24 -24.76 13.16
N PRO A 246 10.19 -26.09 12.95
CA PRO A 246 11.34 -26.97 13.13
C PRO A 246 12.58 -26.55 12.30
N GLU A 247 12.34 -25.99 11.11
CA GLU A 247 13.36 -25.49 10.18
C GLU A 247 14.08 -24.24 10.72
N GLY A 248 13.60 -23.65 11.81
CA GLY A 248 14.24 -22.53 12.50
C GLY A 248 13.64 -21.16 12.16
N ASP A 249 12.52 -21.11 11.44
CA ASP A 249 11.83 -19.85 11.19
C ASP A 249 11.21 -19.31 12.48
N VAL A 250 11.29 -18.00 12.66
CA VAL A 250 10.58 -17.25 13.68
C VAL A 250 9.91 -16.07 12.99
N TYR A 251 8.58 -16.06 12.92
CA TYR A 251 7.86 -15.01 12.20
C TYR A 251 6.52 -14.64 12.83
N VAL A 252 6.11 -13.41 12.62
CA VAL A 252 4.80 -12.86 12.97
C VAL A 252 3.78 -13.39 11.96
N ASP A 253 2.86 -14.21 12.42
CA ASP A 253 1.76 -14.71 11.61
C ASP A 253 0.61 -13.71 11.54
N SER A 254 -0.22 -13.86 10.52
CA SER A 254 -1.50 -13.14 10.41
C SER A 254 -1.40 -11.62 10.29
N VAL A 255 -0.30 -11.11 9.73
CA VAL A 255 -0.27 -9.77 9.15
C VAL A 255 -1.18 -9.77 7.91
N PRO A 256 -2.29 -9.00 7.88
CA PRO A 256 -3.24 -9.06 6.80
C PRO A 256 -2.62 -8.57 5.49
N MET A 257 -3.08 -9.14 4.37
CA MET A 257 -2.70 -8.69 3.04
C MET A 257 -3.51 -7.48 2.61
N VAL A 258 -2.82 -6.50 2.04
CA VAL A 258 -3.38 -5.32 1.37
C VAL A 258 -2.68 -5.26 0.02
N ASP A 259 -3.45 -5.19 -1.06
CA ASP A 259 -2.93 -5.10 -2.42
C ASP A 259 -2.89 -3.63 -2.84
N GLN A 260 -1.69 -3.09 -3.03
CA GLN A 260 -1.43 -1.72 -3.49
C GLN A 260 -1.80 -1.49 -4.95
N GLY A 261 -2.01 -2.55 -5.74
CA GLY A 261 -2.29 -2.40 -7.16
C GLY A 261 -1.05 -1.98 -7.96
N GLU A 262 -1.27 -1.23 -9.03
CA GLU A 262 -0.21 -0.63 -9.85
C GLU A 262 0.25 0.73 -9.29
N LYS A 263 -0.31 1.12 -8.13
CA LYS A 263 -0.06 2.42 -7.50
C LYS A 263 1.34 2.47 -6.89
N GLY A 264 1.93 3.66 -6.82
CA GLY A 264 3.07 3.99 -5.96
C GLY A 264 2.76 3.98 -4.45
N TYR A 265 1.91 3.05 -3.99
CA TYR A 265 1.36 3.03 -2.63
C TYR A 265 2.08 2.05 -1.70
N CYS A 266 3.20 1.46 -2.09
CA CYS A 266 3.91 0.46 -1.29
C CYS A 266 4.15 0.86 0.17
N ALA A 267 4.51 2.12 0.41
CA ALA A 267 4.73 2.65 1.76
C ALA A 267 3.45 2.66 2.60
N VAL A 268 2.36 3.20 2.04
CA VAL A 268 1.08 3.35 2.74
C VAL A 268 0.29 2.04 2.83
N ALA A 269 0.41 1.16 1.83
CA ALA A 269 -0.15 -0.18 1.86
C ALA A 269 0.56 -1.06 2.91
N SER A 270 1.91 -1.06 2.95
CA SER A 270 2.66 -1.73 4.01
C SER A 270 2.29 -1.21 5.41
N THR A 271 2.09 0.10 5.52
CA THR A 271 1.63 0.73 6.78
C THR A 271 0.23 0.28 7.16
N GLU A 272 -0.72 0.25 6.23
CA GLU A 272 -2.07 -0.26 6.47
C GLU A 272 -2.01 -1.69 7.04
N ARG A 273 -1.18 -2.56 6.46
CA ARG A 273 -1.04 -3.95 6.90
C ARG A 273 -0.60 -4.04 8.36
N VAL A 274 0.41 -3.28 8.74
CA VAL A 274 0.92 -3.24 10.11
C VAL A 274 -0.13 -2.65 11.07
N MET A 275 -0.83 -1.59 10.68
CA MET A 275 -1.89 -0.98 11.49
C MET A 275 -3.07 -1.95 11.69
N ARG A 276 -3.51 -2.64 10.63
CA ARG A 276 -4.61 -3.61 10.68
C ARG A 276 -4.24 -4.86 11.46
N TYR A 277 -2.98 -5.28 11.43
CA TYR A 277 -2.47 -6.32 12.33
C TYR A 277 -2.73 -5.97 13.79
N TYR A 278 -2.61 -4.70 14.18
CA TYR A 278 -2.94 -4.22 15.53
C TYR A 278 -4.43 -3.97 15.78
N GLY A 279 -5.29 -4.20 14.78
CA GLY A 279 -6.71 -3.85 14.83
C GLY A 279 -6.98 -2.35 14.62
N ILE A 280 -6.04 -1.58 14.08
CA ILE A 280 -6.33 -0.19 13.71
C ILE A 280 -6.98 -0.21 12.33
N GLN A 281 -8.21 0.30 12.27
CA GLN A 281 -8.95 0.41 11.01
C GLN A 281 -8.47 1.68 10.31
N VAL A 282 -7.66 1.47 9.28
CA VAL A 282 -7.15 2.49 8.38
C VAL A 282 -7.08 1.89 6.98
N ASP A 283 -7.02 2.75 5.98
CA ASP A 283 -6.98 2.39 4.57
C ASP A 283 -5.87 3.17 3.87
N GLN A 284 -5.25 2.53 2.88
CA GLN A 284 -4.12 3.08 2.13
C GLN A 284 -4.42 4.44 1.48
N HIS A 285 -5.67 4.76 1.11
CA HIS A 285 -6.00 6.06 0.51
C HIS A 285 -6.00 7.20 1.55
N GLU A 286 -6.38 6.93 2.80
CA GLU A 286 -6.28 7.91 3.89
C GLU A 286 -4.83 8.14 4.28
N LEU A 287 -4.03 7.07 4.33
CA LEU A 287 -2.59 7.15 4.58
C LEU A 287 -1.87 7.88 3.44
N ALA A 288 -2.29 7.67 2.20
CA ALA A 288 -1.79 8.37 1.03
C ALA A 288 -2.08 9.88 1.08
N LYS A 289 -3.18 10.30 1.70
CA LYS A 289 -3.39 11.71 2.01
C LYS A 289 -2.45 12.18 3.12
N ALA A 290 -2.34 11.43 4.20
CA ALA A 290 -1.51 11.82 5.35
C ALA A 290 -0.02 11.99 5.00
N ALA A 291 0.48 11.16 4.07
CA ALA A 291 1.87 11.11 3.62
C ALA A 291 2.13 11.81 2.28
N ASP A 292 1.13 12.51 1.74
CA ASP A 292 1.18 13.13 0.41
C ASP A 292 1.66 12.19 -0.71
N THR A 293 1.28 10.92 -0.62
CA THR A 293 1.60 9.89 -1.61
C THR A 293 0.92 10.22 -2.94
N SER A 294 1.68 10.10 -4.03
CA SER A 294 1.21 10.25 -5.40
C SER A 294 1.15 8.90 -6.12
N GLN A 295 0.71 8.89 -7.37
CA GLN A 295 0.81 7.72 -8.25
C GLN A 295 2.26 7.22 -8.40
N TYR A 296 3.27 8.09 -8.22
CA TYR A 296 4.68 7.77 -8.40
C TYR A 296 5.40 7.33 -7.11
N GLY A 297 4.72 7.33 -5.96
CA GLY A 297 5.38 7.01 -4.70
C GLY A 297 5.13 8.03 -3.60
N THR A 298 5.78 7.75 -2.48
CA THR A 298 5.87 8.65 -1.31
C THR A 298 7.32 9.05 -1.13
N ARG A 299 7.59 10.33 -0.87
CA ARG A 299 8.95 10.76 -0.51
C ARG A 299 9.27 10.27 0.91
N PRO A 300 10.53 9.85 1.20
CA PRO A 300 10.88 9.33 2.52
C PRO A 300 10.54 10.27 3.68
N GLN A 301 10.84 11.56 3.55
CA GLN A 301 10.55 12.54 4.60
C GLN A 301 9.04 12.69 4.85
N ASP A 302 8.24 12.81 3.79
CA ASP A 302 6.78 12.97 3.92
C ASP A 302 6.15 11.72 4.56
N PHE A 303 6.70 10.54 4.27
CA PHE A 303 6.30 9.29 4.90
C PHE A 303 6.62 9.27 6.41
N GLU A 304 7.86 9.59 6.79
CA GLU A 304 8.30 9.63 8.19
C GLU A 304 7.48 10.65 9.00
N ASP A 305 7.35 11.87 8.48
CA ASP A 305 6.58 12.95 9.11
C ASP A 305 5.10 12.54 9.30
N ALA A 306 4.52 11.84 8.32
CA ALA A 306 3.17 11.32 8.42
C ALA A 306 3.03 10.24 9.51
N LEU A 307 3.93 9.25 9.53
CA LEU A 307 3.91 8.21 10.56
C LEU A 307 4.01 8.82 11.97
N HIS A 308 4.97 9.73 12.18
CA HIS A 308 5.17 10.38 13.47
C HIS A 308 3.98 11.23 13.92
N ARG A 309 3.36 11.95 12.99
CA ARG A 309 2.15 12.76 13.23
C ARG A 309 0.93 11.90 13.60
N LEU A 310 0.84 10.69 13.08
CA LEU A 310 -0.29 9.78 13.33
C LEU A 310 -0.19 9.04 14.69
N GLN A 311 0.94 9.12 15.40
CA GLN A 311 1.17 8.46 16.69
C GLN A 311 0.07 8.74 17.72
N GLY A 312 -0.17 10.01 18.00
CA GLY A 312 -1.15 10.43 19.00
C GLY A 312 -2.59 10.03 18.63
N ARG A 313 -2.89 10.04 17.33
CA ARG A 313 -4.22 9.75 16.80
C ARG A 313 -4.56 8.26 16.89
N PHE A 314 -3.64 7.39 16.47
CA PHE A 314 -3.86 5.95 16.50
C PHE A 314 -3.38 5.26 17.77
N LYS A 315 -2.83 6.01 18.73
CA LYS A 315 -2.23 5.47 19.97
C LYS A 315 -1.17 4.42 19.64
N ILE A 316 -0.27 4.78 18.75
CA ILE A 316 0.89 3.98 18.34
C ILE A 316 2.18 4.70 18.73
N ARG A 317 3.25 3.93 18.81
CA ARG A 317 4.62 4.41 18.92
C ARG A 317 5.37 4.07 17.64
N VAL A 318 6.07 5.05 17.08
CA VAL A 318 6.91 4.95 15.90
C VAL A 318 8.36 5.15 16.34
N ARG A 319 9.27 4.31 15.83
CA ARG A 319 10.71 4.46 16.01
C ARG A 319 11.42 4.23 14.68
N ASP A 320 12.30 5.15 14.34
CA ASP A 320 13.15 5.06 13.16
C ASP A 320 14.41 4.29 13.56
N LEU A 321 14.46 3.01 13.18
CA LEU A 321 15.57 2.11 13.57
C LEU A 321 16.76 2.26 12.63
N ILE A 322 16.48 2.49 11.35
CA ILE A 322 17.45 2.83 10.29
C ILE A 322 16.81 3.91 9.44
N THR A 323 17.53 5.03 9.30
CA THR A 323 17.16 6.18 8.46
C THR A 323 18.06 6.24 7.22
N PHE A 324 17.62 7.01 6.22
CA PHE A 324 18.43 7.37 5.05
C PHE A 324 18.53 8.88 4.93
N ASP A 325 19.25 9.49 5.87
CA ASP A 325 19.54 10.92 5.78
C ASP A 325 20.77 11.21 4.90
N GLN A 326 21.06 12.49 4.68
CA GLN A 326 22.19 12.90 3.86
C GLN A 326 23.55 12.43 4.39
N ARG A 327 23.73 12.40 5.71
CA ARG A 327 24.99 11.95 6.33
C ARG A 327 25.14 10.44 6.18
N ASP A 328 24.04 9.71 6.27
CA ASP A 328 23.98 8.28 6.01
C ASP A 328 24.35 7.99 4.56
N TYR A 329 23.83 8.77 3.60
CA TYR A 329 24.19 8.66 2.18
C TYR A 329 25.69 8.88 1.95
N GLU A 330 26.25 9.97 2.45
CA GLU A 330 27.68 10.28 2.32
C GLU A 330 28.57 9.17 2.91
N ARG A 331 28.16 8.61 4.05
CA ARG A 331 28.85 7.48 4.68
C ARG A 331 28.76 6.21 3.83
N ILE A 332 27.60 5.94 3.21
CA ILE A 332 27.43 4.80 2.30
C ILE A 332 28.34 4.96 1.08
N VAL A 333 28.37 6.14 0.45
CA VAL A 333 29.25 6.42 -0.70
C VAL A 333 30.72 6.26 -0.32
N ALA A 334 31.15 6.80 0.82
CA ALA A 334 32.52 6.66 1.29
C ALA A 334 32.89 5.18 1.56
N ASN A 335 31.97 4.40 2.13
CA ASN A 335 32.15 2.98 2.35
C ASN A 335 32.19 2.20 1.03
N TYR A 336 31.30 2.53 0.09
CA TYR A 336 31.26 1.92 -1.23
C TYR A 336 32.56 2.16 -1.98
N ASN A 337 33.05 3.41 -2.04
CA ASN A 337 34.31 3.73 -2.73
C ASN A 337 35.51 3.01 -2.12
N ARG A 338 35.51 2.82 -0.80
CA ARG A 338 36.54 2.03 -0.12
C ARG A 338 36.52 0.57 -0.55
N GLU A 339 35.36 -0.07 -0.56
CA GLU A 339 35.24 -1.48 -0.96
C GLU A 339 35.45 -1.65 -2.46
N ALA A 340 34.98 -0.71 -3.29
CA ALA A 340 35.23 -0.67 -4.72
C ALA A 340 36.73 -0.60 -5.03
N LYS A 341 37.47 0.29 -4.35
CA LYS A 341 38.92 0.40 -4.52
C LYS A 341 39.64 -0.91 -4.18
N LYS A 342 39.23 -1.61 -3.11
CA LYS A 342 39.82 -2.92 -2.75
C LYS A 342 39.52 -3.99 -3.79
N ALA A 343 38.31 -3.98 -4.34
CA ALA A 343 37.85 -4.94 -5.34
C ALA A 343 38.30 -4.60 -6.78
N GLY A 344 39.01 -3.48 -7.00
CA GLY A 344 39.32 -2.97 -8.35
C GLY A 344 38.08 -2.57 -9.16
N GLY A 345 36.94 -2.34 -8.48
CA GLY A 345 35.66 -2.00 -9.10
C GLY A 345 35.48 -0.50 -9.33
N ARG A 346 34.43 -0.16 -10.09
CA ARG A 346 34.03 1.23 -10.35
C ARG A 346 33.60 1.91 -9.05
N GLN A 347 34.30 2.98 -8.69
CA GLN A 347 33.92 3.86 -7.59
C GLN A 347 32.73 4.73 -7.99
N TRP A 348 32.01 5.24 -7.00
CA TRP A 348 30.96 6.22 -7.21
C TRP A 348 31.51 7.51 -7.79
N GLU A 349 30.75 8.07 -8.73
CA GLU A 349 31.00 9.35 -9.38
C GLU A 349 29.77 10.26 -9.20
N PRO A 350 29.95 11.59 -9.17
CA PRO A 350 28.81 12.52 -9.20
C PRO A 350 27.86 12.16 -10.35
N ASN A 351 26.55 12.10 -10.04
CA ASN A 351 25.45 11.69 -10.93
C ASN A 351 25.24 10.17 -11.11
N MET A 352 26.05 9.32 -10.51
CA MET A 352 25.75 7.89 -10.47
C MET A 352 24.55 7.64 -9.55
N TYR A 353 23.51 7.03 -10.10
CA TYR A 353 22.33 6.64 -9.34
C TYR A 353 22.62 5.43 -8.45
N TYR A 354 21.90 5.32 -7.33
CA TYR A 354 22.07 4.24 -6.36
C TYR A 354 21.92 2.83 -6.97
N PHE A 355 21.11 2.68 -8.03
CA PHE A 355 20.92 1.41 -8.74
C PHE A 355 22.10 1.03 -9.65
N GLU A 356 23.02 1.94 -9.95
CA GLU A 356 24.23 1.66 -10.72
C GLU A 356 25.36 1.06 -9.87
N PHE A 357 25.24 1.13 -8.54
CA PHE A 357 26.25 0.60 -7.63
C PHE A 357 26.32 -0.92 -7.78
N ASN A 358 27.53 -1.48 -7.86
CA ASN A 358 27.70 -2.93 -7.92
C ASN A 358 27.10 -3.60 -6.67
N PRO A 359 26.17 -4.58 -6.80
CA PRO A 359 25.51 -5.21 -5.66
C PRO A 359 26.48 -5.87 -4.66
N ASP A 360 27.53 -6.52 -5.14
CA ASP A 360 28.47 -7.24 -4.25
C ASP A 360 29.33 -6.26 -3.45
N ILE A 361 29.80 -5.19 -4.10
CA ILE A 361 30.55 -4.12 -3.42
C ILE A 361 29.63 -3.40 -2.42
N MET A 362 28.38 -3.14 -2.81
CA MET A 362 27.39 -2.53 -1.92
C MET A 362 27.11 -3.41 -0.70
N ARG A 363 27.02 -4.74 -0.88
CA ARG A 363 26.84 -5.69 0.22
C ARG A 363 27.96 -5.55 1.25
N GLU A 364 29.21 -5.53 0.82
CA GLU A 364 30.35 -5.34 1.73
C GLU A 364 30.34 -3.96 2.38
N ALA A 365 30.02 -2.91 1.61
CA ALA A 365 29.96 -1.55 2.11
C ALA A 365 28.87 -1.33 3.18
N ARG A 366 27.72 -2.01 3.04
CA ARG A 366 26.56 -1.89 3.93
C ARG A 366 26.64 -2.82 5.15
N CYS A 367 27.25 -3.99 5.02
CA CYS A 367 27.28 -5.01 6.08
C CYS A 367 28.53 -4.95 6.99
N ARG A 368 29.48 -4.05 6.71
CA ARG A 368 30.75 -3.96 7.44
C ARG A 368 30.62 -3.56 8.92
N GLY A 369 31.64 -3.92 9.71
CA GLY A 369 31.85 -3.35 11.06
C GLY A 369 30.72 -3.63 12.05
N GLY A 370 30.10 -4.81 11.97
CA GLY A 370 28.97 -5.19 12.82
C GLY A 370 27.62 -4.58 12.40
N ALA A 371 27.56 -3.85 11.28
CA ALA A 371 26.31 -3.30 10.77
C ALA A 371 25.29 -4.39 10.46
N PHE A 372 25.74 -5.52 9.92
CA PHE A 372 24.88 -6.66 9.64
C PHE A 372 24.30 -7.27 10.93
N GLU A 373 25.12 -7.45 11.96
CA GLU A 373 24.73 -8.01 13.25
C GLU A 373 23.76 -7.08 13.97
N LYS A 374 23.97 -5.76 13.86
CA LYS A 374 23.02 -4.74 14.34
C LYS A 374 21.69 -4.86 13.60
N PHE A 375 21.70 -4.91 12.27
CA PHE A 375 20.49 -5.08 11.44
C PHE A 375 19.72 -6.35 11.81
N ARG A 376 20.42 -7.48 11.89
CA ARG A 376 19.85 -8.77 12.33
C ARG A 376 19.26 -8.66 13.74
N GLY A 377 19.97 -8.02 14.66
CA GLY A 377 19.50 -7.80 16.04
C GLY A 377 18.20 -6.99 16.11
N LEU A 378 18.05 -5.97 15.26
CA LEU A 378 16.81 -5.18 15.17
C LEU A 378 15.62 -6.04 14.73
N ILE A 379 15.81 -6.86 13.69
CA ILE A 379 14.76 -7.78 13.20
C ILE A 379 14.39 -8.80 14.28
N VAL A 380 15.39 -9.45 14.87
CA VAL A 380 15.17 -10.47 15.91
C VAL A 380 14.42 -9.88 17.10
N ASN A 381 14.84 -8.70 17.60
CA ASN A 381 14.21 -8.04 18.74
C ASN A 381 12.73 -7.71 18.49
N ALA A 382 12.40 -7.19 17.31
CA ALA A 382 11.02 -6.81 16.97
C ALA A 382 10.14 -8.03 16.72
N THR A 383 10.54 -8.89 15.79
CA THR A 383 9.69 -9.99 15.30
C THR A 383 9.52 -11.09 16.35
N SER A 384 10.50 -11.33 17.23
CA SER A 384 10.34 -12.25 18.37
C SER A 384 9.31 -11.81 19.39
N ARG A 385 8.96 -10.51 19.42
CA ARG A 385 7.90 -9.94 20.25
C ARG A 385 6.56 -9.83 19.51
N GLY A 386 6.47 -10.33 18.28
CA GLY A 386 5.27 -10.21 17.46
C GLY A 386 5.11 -8.84 16.81
N VAL A 387 6.18 -8.06 16.67
CA VAL A 387 6.17 -6.71 16.07
C VAL A 387 6.74 -6.78 14.66
N PRO A 388 5.93 -6.64 13.59
CA PRO A 388 6.43 -6.50 12.23
C PRO A 388 7.12 -5.14 12.03
N LEU A 389 8.04 -5.06 11.06
CA LEU A 389 8.79 -3.85 10.73
C LEU A 389 8.46 -3.36 9.33
N LEU A 390 8.23 -2.06 9.17
CA LEU A 390 8.17 -1.42 7.86
C LEU A 390 9.59 -1.28 7.34
N TRP A 391 9.82 -1.71 6.10
CA TRP A 391 11.15 -1.86 5.54
C TRP A 391 11.25 -1.25 4.16
N ALA A 392 11.93 -0.10 4.09
CA ALA A 392 12.23 0.57 2.83
C ALA A 392 13.51 -0.02 2.25
N LEU A 393 13.50 -0.36 0.97
CA LEU A 393 14.60 -1.08 0.31
C LEU A 393 14.78 -0.68 -1.15
N SER A 394 15.93 -1.07 -1.72
CA SER A 394 16.19 -1.10 -3.15
C SER A 394 15.80 -2.46 -3.73
N LEU A 395 14.64 -2.50 -4.39
CA LEU A 395 14.07 -3.68 -5.03
C LEU A 395 14.91 -4.15 -6.22
N GLY A 396 14.92 -5.47 -6.47
CA GLY A 396 15.52 -6.06 -7.67
C GLY A 396 17.05 -6.12 -7.67
N ARG A 397 17.70 -5.73 -6.56
CA ARG A 397 19.17 -5.72 -6.44
C ARG A 397 19.76 -7.06 -6.00
N TYR A 398 18.99 -7.86 -5.30
CA TYR A 398 19.44 -9.11 -4.69
C TYR A 398 18.38 -10.20 -4.85
N PRO A 399 18.78 -11.48 -4.88
CA PRO A 399 17.84 -12.58 -5.06
C PRO A 399 16.88 -12.73 -3.87
N GLU A 400 15.65 -13.12 -4.17
CA GLU A 400 14.61 -13.43 -3.19
C GLU A 400 13.73 -14.58 -3.67
N THR A 401 13.07 -15.25 -2.74
CA THR A 401 12.13 -16.34 -3.02
C THR A 401 10.70 -15.83 -3.17
N GLY A 402 9.81 -16.71 -3.67
CA GLY A 402 8.37 -16.46 -3.76
C GLY A 402 7.94 -16.01 -5.15
N HIS A 403 6.74 -15.45 -5.24
CA HIS A 403 6.18 -14.98 -6.51
C HIS A 403 7.02 -13.85 -7.13
N GLU A 404 7.07 -13.81 -8.46
CA GLU A 404 7.78 -12.76 -9.19
C GLU A 404 7.16 -11.39 -8.92
N ASN A 405 8.03 -10.38 -8.84
CA ASN A 405 7.61 -9.02 -8.55
C ASN A 405 7.03 -8.39 -9.82
N PRO A 406 5.87 -7.72 -9.73
CA PRO A 406 5.36 -6.88 -10.83
C PRO A 406 6.34 -5.75 -11.20
N GLN A 407 7.16 -5.31 -10.24
CA GLN A 407 8.19 -4.28 -10.44
C GLN A 407 9.59 -4.92 -10.44
N GLY A 408 10.37 -4.65 -11.49
CA GLY A 408 11.71 -5.21 -11.66
C GLY A 408 12.80 -4.58 -10.78
N GLY A 409 12.62 -3.33 -10.31
CA GLY A 409 13.58 -2.66 -9.43
C GLY A 409 13.20 -1.23 -9.07
N GLY A 410 13.99 -0.59 -8.21
CA GLY A 410 13.77 0.79 -7.73
C GLY A 410 13.55 0.88 -6.22
N GLY A 411 13.10 2.03 -5.72
CA GLY A 411 12.71 2.18 -4.32
C GLY A 411 11.39 1.47 -4.05
N HIS A 412 11.29 0.75 -2.93
CA HIS A 412 10.07 0.05 -2.52
C HIS A 412 9.95 0.00 -1.01
N MET A 413 8.75 -0.31 -0.49
CA MET A 413 8.50 -0.57 0.92
C MET A 413 7.79 -1.91 1.09
N ARG A 414 8.31 -2.72 2.01
CA ARG A 414 7.78 -4.04 2.39
C ARG A 414 7.59 -4.13 3.89
N THR A 415 7.09 -5.28 4.36
CA THR A 415 7.00 -5.58 5.78
C THR A 415 7.89 -6.78 6.12
N ILE A 416 8.89 -6.58 6.99
CA ILE A 416 9.64 -7.70 7.59
C ILE A 416 8.76 -8.30 8.69
N ILE A 417 8.55 -9.61 8.62
CA ILE A 417 7.72 -10.35 9.57
C ILE A 417 8.51 -11.39 10.35
N GLY A 418 9.75 -11.71 9.97
CA GLY A 418 10.51 -12.73 10.68
C GLY A 418 11.93 -12.92 10.19
N TYR A 419 12.52 -13.99 10.68
CA TYR A 419 13.89 -14.40 10.36
C TYR A 419 14.05 -15.92 10.50
N ASN A 420 15.13 -16.44 9.92
CA ASN A 420 15.66 -17.76 10.23
C ASN A 420 17.16 -17.62 10.54
N SER A 421 17.54 -17.85 11.81
CA SER A 421 18.94 -17.71 12.24
C SER A 421 19.84 -18.86 11.77
N LYS A 422 19.27 -20.01 11.41
CA LYS A 422 20.05 -21.17 10.93
C LYS A 422 20.49 -20.97 9.48
N THR A 423 19.63 -20.40 8.64
CA THR A 423 19.88 -20.18 7.21
C THR A 423 20.31 -18.75 6.87
N ASP A 424 20.38 -17.88 7.89
CA ASP A 424 20.65 -16.45 7.79
C ASP A 424 19.72 -15.75 6.81
N GLU A 425 18.41 -15.85 7.05
CA GLU A 425 17.37 -15.31 6.17
C GLU A 425 16.46 -14.32 6.89
N VAL A 426 16.03 -13.30 6.14
CA VAL A 426 14.94 -12.41 6.53
C VAL A 426 13.66 -12.91 5.88
N ILE A 427 12.59 -13.02 6.66
CA ILE A 427 11.26 -13.40 6.21
C ILE A 427 10.42 -12.12 6.14
N PHE A 428 9.85 -11.86 4.97
CA PHE A 428 9.11 -10.63 4.71
C PHE A 428 7.91 -10.89 3.81
N THR A 429 7.11 -9.87 3.61
CA THR A 429 5.90 -9.91 2.79
C THR A 429 5.73 -8.59 2.05
N ASP A 430 5.10 -8.66 0.87
CA ASP A 430 4.93 -7.53 -0.04
C ASP A 430 3.45 -7.13 -0.16
N SER A 431 3.19 -5.89 -0.53
CA SER A 431 1.83 -5.33 -0.69
C SER A 431 1.23 -5.57 -2.08
N TRP A 432 1.66 -6.59 -2.82
CA TRP A 432 1.06 -6.94 -4.13
C TRP A 432 -0.05 -7.99 -4.06
N GLY A 433 -0.51 -8.35 -2.87
CA GLY A 433 -1.59 -9.32 -2.69
C GLY A 433 -1.13 -10.78 -2.83
N ALA A 434 -1.97 -11.61 -3.45
CA ALA A 434 -1.83 -13.06 -3.48
C ALA A 434 -0.44 -13.51 -3.95
N GLY A 435 0.16 -14.47 -3.25
CA GLY A 435 1.49 -15.02 -3.55
C GLY A 435 2.66 -14.22 -2.98
N HIS A 436 2.40 -13.05 -2.38
CA HIS A 436 3.41 -12.21 -1.73
C HIS A 436 3.32 -12.21 -0.19
N GLU A 437 2.59 -13.15 0.38
CA GLU A 437 2.36 -13.30 1.83
C GLU A 437 3.63 -13.73 2.58
N LEU A 438 4.52 -14.48 1.92
CA LEU A 438 5.77 -14.97 2.51
C LEU A 438 6.89 -15.06 1.47
N LYS A 439 7.92 -14.25 1.67
CA LYS A 439 9.14 -14.21 0.87
C LYS A 439 10.37 -14.25 1.76
N ARG A 440 11.50 -14.63 1.17
CA ARG A 440 12.78 -14.79 1.87
C ARG A 440 13.91 -14.20 1.05
N MET A 441 14.92 -13.72 1.75
CA MET A 441 16.23 -13.43 1.16
C MET A 441 17.32 -13.54 2.22
N LYS A 442 18.58 -13.63 1.79
CA LYS A 442 19.71 -13.71 2.71
C LYS A 442 19.85 -12.44 3.55
N GLY A 443 20.27 -12.60 4.79
CA GLY A 443 20.35 -11.51 5.77
C GLY A 443 21.25 -10.37 5.31
N ARG A 444 22.44 -10.70 4.78
CA ARG A 444 23.36 -9.68 4.23
C ARG A 444 22.80 -8.99 3.00
N ASP A 445 22.05 -9.70 2.15
CA ASP A 445 21.36 -9.09 1.01
C ASP A 445 20.26 -8.12 1.46
N ALA A 446 19.45 -8.51 2.45
CA ALA A 446 18.45 -7.63 3.05
C ALA A 446 19.09 -6.39 3.69
N CYS A 447 20.17 -6.56 4.46
CA CYS A 447 20.93 -5.47 5.06
C CYS A 447 21.46 -4.50 3.99
N ALA A 448 21.97 -5.03 2.88
CA ALA A 448 22.49 -4.25 1.78
C ALA A 448 21.40 -3.51 0.99
N ALA A 449 20.24 -4.13 0.82
CA ALA A 449 19.08 -3.55 0.17
C ALA A 449 18.39 -2.47 1.01
N THR A 450 18.55 -2.50 2.33
CA THR A 450 17.84 -1.62 3.26
C THR A 450 18.19 -0.15 3.04
N ASN A 451 17.17 0.67 2.84
CA ASN A 451 17.26 2.13 2.88
C ASN A 451 16.67 2.67 4.18
N GLY A 452 15.61 2.06 4.71
CA GLY A 452 15.00 2.48 5.99
C GLY A 452 14.35 1.32 6.71
N LEU A 453 14.26 1.41 8.04
CA LEU A 453 13.63 0.41 8.89
C LEU A 453 12.88 1.11 10.02
N TYR A 454 11.57 0.91 10.08
CA TYR A 454 10.69 1.60 11.01
C TYR A 454 9.90 0.59 11.83
N LEU A 455 9.85 0.85 13.14
CA LEU A 455 9.03 0.09 14.06
C LEU A 455 7.78 0.88 14.37
N VAL A 456 6.63 0.25 14.16
CA VAL A 456 5.32 0.75 14.58
C VAL A 456 4.72 -0.26 15.54
N GLU A 457 4.36 0.14 16.75
CA GLU A 457 3.72 -0.74 17.73
C GLU A 457 2.62 -0.01 18.53
N PRO A 458 1.61 -0.73 19.07
CA PRO A 458 0.61 -0.11 19.93
C PRO A 458 1.24 0.57 21.15
N SER A 459 0.75 1.75 21.48
CA SER A 459 1.12 2.46 22.71
C SER A 459 0.17 2.08 23.84
N ALA A 460 0.69 1.96 25.07
CA ALA A 460 -0.06 1.54 26.25
C ALA A 460 -0.84 2.67 26.94
N ASN A 461 -1.00 3.83 26.28
CA ASN A 461 -1.63 5.02 26.88
C ASN A 461 -3.15 4.95 26.91
#